data_AF-A0A924VJS6-F1
#
_entry.id   AF-A0A924VJS6-F1
#
_cell.length_a   1.000
_cell.length_b   1.000
_cell.length_c   1.000
_cell.angle_alpha   90.00
_cell.angle_beta   90.00
_cell.angle_gamma   90.00
#
_symmetry.space_group_name_H-M   'P 1'
#
loop_
_entity.id
_entity.type
_entity.pdbx_description
1 polymer ?
#
loop_
_entity_poly.entity_id
_entity_poly.type
_entity_poly.pdbx_seq_one_letter_code
_entity_poly.pdbx_strand_id
1 'polypeptide(L)'
;MRSTIIKVHPDDNVLVALADLKKGDVVTNGGESYTLLDDVKAKHKFVSEAIPESGDVIMYGVLVGKTQISLQKGNILTTSNVKHAANNFITGERKTSWNIPNVSEFENRSFQGYHRTDGNVGTSNYWLVIPLVFCENRNLKVLEEALTTPLGYSRGNAYHDQVSNLVELYNKGGNIDALLNGPLYVENTAPKQKRIFP
;
A
#
# COMPACT_ATOMS: atom_id res chain seq x y z
N MET A 1 5.80 -25.93 10.31
CA MET A 1 5.43 -26.14 8.89
C MET A 1 4.80 -24.86 8.38
N ARG A 2 5.15 -24.38 7.18
CA ARG A 2 4.45 -23.24 6.57
C ARG A 2 3.09 -23.71 6.08
N SER A 3 2.00 -23.02 6.44
CA SER A 3 0.68 -23.34 5.91
C SER A 3 0.65 -23.09 4.40
N THR A 4 0.13 -24.04 3.63
CA THR A 4 -0.03 -23.93 2.17
C THR A 4 -1.43 -23.46 1.75
N ILE A 5 -2.34 -23.36 2.72
CA ILE A 5 -3.73 -22.93 2.55
C ILE A 5 -4.16 -22.05 3.73
N ILE A 6 -5.21 -21.27 3.54
CA ILE A 6 -5.83 -20.48 4.61
C ILE A 6 -7.35 -20.46 4.46
N LYS A 7 -8.04 -20.59 5.60
CA LYS A 7 -9.46 -20.26 5.76
C LYS A 7 -9.55 -18.89 6.43
N VAL A 8 -10.18 -17.91 5.77
CA VAL A 8 -10.11 -16.51 6.22
C VAL A 8 -11.10 -16.24 7.34
N HIS A 9 -12.32 -16.73 7.22
CA HIS A 9 -13.35 -16.65 8.24
C HIS A 9 -13.83 -18.06 8.64
N PRO A 10 -14.18 -18.31 9.92
CA PRO A 10 -14.66 -19.61 10.37
C PRO A 10 -15.85 -20.17 9.56
N ASP A 11 -16.73 -19.28 9.10
CA ASP A 11 -17.93 -19.61 8.32
C ASP A 11 -17.68 -19.79 6.82
N ASP A 12 -16.45 -19.61 6.34
CA ASP A 12 -16.16 -19.80 4.91
C ASP A 12 -16.37 -21.25 4.49
N ASN A 13 -16.89 -21.47 3.28
CA ASN A 13 -16.93 -22.80 2.66
C ASN A 13 -15.92 -22.95 1.52
N VAL A 14 -14.94 -22.05 1.51
CA VAL A 14 -13.82 -22.01 0.56
C VAL A 14 -12.52 -21.77 1.31
N LEU A 15 -11.43 -22.28 0.73
CA LEU A 15 -10.07 -21.98 1.19
C LEU A 15 -9.28 -21.31 0.08
N VAL A 16 -8.27 -20.53 0.47
CA VAL A 16 -7.33 -19.87 -0.45
C VAL A 16 -6.00 -20.60 -0.43
N ALA A 17 -5.46 -20.90 -1.60
CA ALA A 17 -4.12 -21.46 -1.74
C ALA A 17 -3.04 -20.40 -1.52
N LEU A 18 -2.07 -20.68 -0.66
CA LEU A 18 -0.90 -19.84 -0.39
C LEU A 18 0.32 -20.20 -1.25
N ALA A 19 0.24 -21.32 -1.97
CA ALA A 19 1.23 -21.82 -2.92
C ALA A 19 0.51 -22.50 -4.10
N ASP A 20 1.24 -22.87 -5.15
CA ASP A 20 0.70 -23.72 -6.20
C ASP A 20 0.54 -25.15 -5.68
N LEU A 21 -0.66 -25.69 -5.83
CA LEU A 21 -1.06 -27.02 -5.38
C LEU A 21 -1.48 -27.86 -6.58
N LYS A 22 -1.17 -29.16 -6.51
CA LYS A 22 -1.49 -30.11 -7.58
C LYS A 22 -2.71 -30.95 -7.24
N LYS A 23 -3.39 -31.38 -8.29
CA LYS A 23 -4.43 -32.40 -8.17
C LYS A 23 -3.88 -33.63 -7.45
N GLY A 24 -4.61 -34.11 -6.45
CA GLY A 24 -4.24 -35.24 -5.60
C GLY A 24 -3.48 -34.84 -4.33
N ASP A 25 -3.00 -33.59 -4.21
CA ASP A 25 -2.37 -33.12 -2.99
C ASP A 25 -3.35 -33.16 -1.81
N VAL A 26 -2.84 -33.58 -0.65
CA VAL A 26 -3.57 -33.50 0.62
C VAL A 26 -3.03 -32.33 1.43
N VAL A 27 -3.86 -31.32 1.64
CA VAL A 27 -3.53 -30.12 2.41
C VAL A 27 -4.35 -30.06 3.69
N THR A 28 -3.80 -29.45 4.74
CA THR A 28 -4.43 -29.40 6.07
C THR A 28 -4.61 -27.99 6.57
N ASN A 29 -5.77 -27.67 7.15
CA ASN A 29 -6.04 -26.41 7.84
C ASN A 29 -6.88 -26.68 9.09
N GLY A 30 -6.43 -26.21 10.26
CA GLY A 30 -7.19 -26.36 11.51
C GLY A 30 -7.45 -27.81 11.94
N GLY A 31 -6.60 -28.76 11.53
CA GLY A 31 -6.78 -30.20 11.81
C GLY A 31 -7.65 -30.95 10.80
N GLU A 32 -8.30 -30.24 9.87
CA GLU A 32 -9.05 -30.86 8.77
C GLU A 32 -8.16 -31.06 7.53
N SER A 33 -8.35 -32.17 6.82
CA SER A 33 -7.64 -32.50 5.57
C SER A 33 -8.54 -32.32 4.34
N TYR A 34 -7.95 -31.86 3.24
CA TYR A 34 -8.59 -31.64 1.95
C TYR A 34 -7.73 -32.26 0.84
N THR A 35 -8.30 -33.15 0.06
CA THR A 35 -7.66 -33.70 -1.14
C THR A 35 -8.08 -32.87 -2.34
N LEU A 36 -7.12 -32.31 -3.09
CA LEU A 36 -7.45 -31.48 -4.24
C LEU A 36 -7.87 -32.31 -5.44
N LEU A 37 -8.94 -31.89 -6.11
CA LEU A 37 -9.46 -32.56 -7.30
C LEU A 37 -8.96 -31.92 -8.61
N ASP A 38 -8.34 -30.74 -8.50
CA ASP A 38 -7.82 -29.93 -9.59
C ASP A 38 -6.48 -29.30 -9.18
N ASP A 39 -5.70 -28.84 -10.16
CA ASP A 39 -4.54 -27.98 -9.90
C ASP A 39 -5.02 -26.60 -9.44
N VAL A 40 -4.56 -26.14 -8.28
CA VAL A 40 -4.95 -24.84 -7.69
C VAL A 40 -3.71 -23.95 -7.56
N LYS A 41 -3.62 -22.92 -8.39
CA LYS A 41 -2.54 -21.94 -8.31
C LYS A 41 -2.64 -21.11 -7.03
N ALA A 42 -1.51 -20.56 -6.59
CA ALA A 42 -1.49 -19.59 -5.49
C ALA A 42 -2.53 -18.48 -5.70
N LYS A 43 -3.15 -18.04 -4.61
CA LYS A 43 -4.24 -17.05 -4.53
C LYS A 43 -5.59 -17.51 -5.10
N HIS A 44 -5.68 -18.67 -5.73
CA HIS A 44 -6.95 -19.25 -6.16
C HIS A 44 -7.65 -19.98 -5.02
N LYS A 45 -8.94 -20.26 -5.23
CA LYS A 45 -9.82 -20.83 -4.21
C LYS A 45 -10.24 -22.24 -4.60
N PHE A 46 -10.51 -23.06 -3.59
CA PHE A 46 -11.17 -24.35 -3.76
C PHE A 46 -12.21 -24.52 -2.65
N VAL A 47 -13.21 -25.37 -2.89
CA VAL A 47 -14.31 -25.58 -1.95
C VAL A 47 -13.88 -26.49 -0.79
N SER A 48 -14.23 -26.10 0.44
CA SER A 48 -13.91 -26.86 1.66
C SER A 48 -14.87 -28.03 1.89
N GLU A 49 -16.01 -28.00 1.22
CA GLU A 49 -17.11 -28.97 1.31
C GLU A 49 -17.77 -29.15 -0.06
N ALA A 50 -18.67 -30.13 -0.19
CA ALA A 50 -19.43 -30.28 -1.42
C ALA A 50 -20.51 -29.19 -1.49
N ILE A 51 -20.59 -28.49 -2.63
CA ILE A 51 -21.58 -27.43 -2.87
C ILE A 51 -22.41 -27.84 -4.09
N PRO A 52 -23.73 -28.06 -3.95
CA PRO A 52 -24.59 -28.41 -5.09
C PRO A 52 -24.68 -27.25 -6.09
N GLU A 53 -25.17 -27.50 -7.30
CA GLU A 53 -25.50 -26.43 -8.25
C GLU A 53 -26.43 -25.39 -7.62
N SER A 54 -26.18 -24.10 -7.90
CA SER A 54 -26.84 -22.94 -7.27
C SER A 54 -26.66 -22.82 -5.76
N GLY A 55 -25.78 -23.63 -5.16
CA GLY A 55 -25.37 -23.54 -3.76
C GLY A 55 -24.54 -22.30 -3.48
N ASP A 56 -24.54 -21.87 -2.22
CA ASP A 56 -23.91 -20.63 -1.79
C ASP A 56 -22.40 -20.79 -1.63
N VAL A 57 -21.66 -19.79 -2.11
CA VAL A 57 -20.22 -19.65 -1.90
C VAL A 57 -20.01 -18.55 -0.88
N ILE A 58 -19.51 -18.93 0.31
CA ILE A 58 -19.30 -18.05 1.46
C ILE A 58 -17.81 -17.79 1.62
N MET A 59 -17.43 -16.52 1.58
CA MET A 59 -16.06 -16.05 1.80
C MET A 59 -16.07 -14.78 2.65
N TYR A 60 -15.13 -14.64 3.57
CA TYR A 60 -15.13 -13.59 4.59
C TYR A 60 -16.38 -13.60 5.48
N GLY A 61 -17.03 -14.76 5.63
CA GLY A 61 -18.28 -14.90 6.37
C GLY A 61 -19.51 -14.31 5.66
N VAL A 62 -19.43 -13.98 4.38
CA VAL A 62 -20.54 -13.43 3.59
C VAL A 62 -20.73 -14.15 2.27
N LEU A 63 -21.95 -14.09 1.73
CA LEU A 63 -22.26 -14.60 0.40
C LEU A 63 -21.53 -13.79 -0.67
N VAL A 64 -20.70 -14.46 -1.48
CA VAL A 64 -19.95 -13.83 -2.58
C VAL A 64 -20.32 -14.37 -3.97
N GLY A 65 -20.96 -15.53 -4.02
CA GLY A 65 -21.30 -16.21 -5.26
C GLY A 65 -22.24 -17.38 -5.06
N LYS A 66 -22.73 -17.91 -6.17
CA LYS A 66 -23.39 -19.21 -6.24
C LYS A 66 -22.69 -20.07 -7.28
N THR A 67 -22.59 -21.36 -7.02
CA THR A 67 -22.05 -22.32 -7.98
C THR A 67 -22.97 -22.45 -9.20
N GLN A 68 -22.39 -22.65 -10.38
CA GLN A 68 -23.11 -22.90 -11.64
C GLN A 68 -23.22 -24.39 -11.95
N ILE A 69 -22.46 -25.22 -11.23
CA ILE A 69 -22.46 -26.69 -11.31
C ILE A 69 -22.24 -27.24 -9.90
N SER A 70 -22.58 -28.50 -9.68
CA SER A 70 -22.22 -29.18 -8.43
C SER A 70 -20.70 -29.34 -8.31
N LEU A 71 -20.13 -28.94 -7.19
CA LEU A 71 -18.71 -29.04 -6.85
C LEU A 71 -18.51 -29.96 -5.65
N GLN A 72 -17.49 -30.81 -5.72
CA GLN A 72 -17.08 -31.67 -4.62
C GLN A 72 -15.99 -30.98 -3.78
N LYS A 73 -15.87 -31.36 -2.51
CA LYS A 73 -14.78 -30.93 -1.62
C LYS A 73 -13.43 -31.07 -2.35
N GLY A 74 -12.65 -29.99 -2.39
CA GLY A 74 -11.35 -29.95 -3.08
C GLY A 74 -11.39 -29.52 -4.55
N ASN A 75 -12.57 -29.26 -5.14
CA ASN A 75 -12.64 -28.68 -6.48
C ASN A 75 -12.23 -27.21 -6.49
N ILE A 76 -11.56 -26.79 -7.56
CA ILE A 76 -11.19 -25.39 -7.78
C ILE A 76 -12.43 -24.52 -8.07
N LEU A 77 -12.43 -23.30 -7.53
CA LEU A 77 -13.35 -22.23 -7.92
C LEU A 77 -12.73 -21.37 -9.02
N THR A 78 -13.50 -21.18 -10.08
CA THR A 78 -13.13 -20.39 -11.25
C THR A 78 -14.29 -19.48 -11.65
N THR A 79 -14.04 -18.54 -12.55
CA THR A 79 -15.09 -17.65 -13.08
C THR A 79 -16.10 -18.38 -13.96
N SER A 80 -15.82 -19.61 -14.42
CA SER A 80 -16.75 -20.40 -15.22
C SER A 80 -17.70 -21.24 -14.37
N ASN A 81 -17.33 -21.61 -13.13
CA ASN A 81 -18.15 -22.46 -12.26
C ASN A 81 -18.82 -21.71 -11.10
N VAL A 82 -18.57 -20.40 -10.96
CA VAL A 82 -19.25 -19.51 -10.01
C VAL A 82 -19.83 -18.32 -10.74
N LYS A 83 -21.02 -17.89 -10.32
CA LYS A 83 -21.59 -16.59 -10.69
C LYS A 83 -21.71 -15.72 -9.44
N HIS A 84 -21.60 -14.41 -9.61
CA HIS A 84 -21.77 -13.48 -8.51
C HIS A 84 -23.16 -13.62 -7.86
N ALA A 85 -23.18 -13.55 -6.54
CA ALA A 85 -24.37 -13.45 -5.72
C ALA A 85 -24.01 -12.68 -4.46
N ALA A 86 -24.94 -11.88 -3.96
CA ALA A 86 -24.81 -11.17 -2.70
C ALA A 86 -26.14 -11.29 -1.95
N ASN A 87 -26.09 -11.14 -0.63
CA ASN A 87 -27.30 -11.12 0.17
C ASN A 87 -28.21 -9.97 -0.27
N ASN A 88 -29.53 -10.18 -0.20
CA ASN A 88 -30.49 -9.11 -0.44
C ASN A 88 -30.23 -7.94 0.52
N PHE A 89 -30.48 -6.73 0.04
CA PHE A 89 -30.46 -5.56 0.90
C PHE A 89 -31.55 -5.68 1.97
N ILE A 90 -31.14 -5.61 3.24
CA ILE A 90 -32.05 -5.59 4.39
C ILE A 90 -31.85 -4.25 5.08
N THR A 91 -32.93 -3.50 5.27
CA THR A 91 -32.96 -2.35 6.18
C THR A 91 -32.97 -2.87 7.61
N GLY A 92 -31.78 -3.12 8.16
CA GLY A 92 -31.59 -3.48 9.56
C GLY A 92 -31.30 -2.28 10.44
N GLU A 93 -31.49 -2.43 11.75
CA GLU A 93 -30.95 -1.48 12.73
C GLU A 93 -29.41 -1.49 12.69
N ARG A 94 -28.80 -0.31 12.80
CA ARG A 94 -27.34 -0.15 12.78
C ARG A 94 -26.74 -0.88 13.98
N LYS A 95 -26.12 -2.04 13.75
CA LYS A 95 -25.31 -2.73 14.76
C LYS A 95 -23.99 -1.97 14.97
N THR A 96 -23.95 -1.12 15.99
CA THR A 96 -22.73 -0.43 16.42
C THR A 96 -21.93 -1.22 17.45
N SER A 97 -22.53 -2.28 18.01
CA SER A 97 -21.83 -3.18 18.92
C SER A 97 -20.85 -4.06 18.14
N TRP A 98 -19.63 -4.13 18.65
CA TRP A 98 -18.57 -4.99 18.12
C TRP A 98 -17.69 -5.43 19.29
N ASN A 99 -16.98 -6.55 19.11
CA ASN A 99 -16.04 -7.04 20.11
C ASN A 99 -14.76 -6.22 20.03
N ILE A 100 -14.58 -5.32 20.99
CA ILE A 100 -13.35 -4.53 21.11
C ILE A 100 -12.18 -5.51 21.36
N PRO A 101 -11.11 -5.50 20.52
CA PRO A 101 -9.96 -6.34 20.73
C PRO A 101 -9.27 -5.92 22.03
N ASN A 102 -8.58 -6.87 22.65
CA ASN A 102 -7.76 -6.55 23.81
C ASN A 102 -6.62 -5.60 23.38
N VAL A 103 -6.62 -4.38 23.93
CA VAL A 103 -5.61 -3.35 23.66
C VAL A 103 -4.68 -3.12 24.85
N SER A 104 -4.71 -3.98 25.87
CA SER A 104 -3.96 -3.78 27.11
C SER A 104 -2.44 -3.78 26.91
N GLU A 105 -1.93 -4.44 25.87
CA GLU A 105 -0.52 -4.35 25.49
C GLU A 105 -0.07 -2.95 25.04
N PHE A 106 -1.03 -2.08 24.69
CA PHE A 106 -0.79 -0.73 24.19
C PHE A 106 -1.11 0.37 25.21
N GLU A 107 -1.75 0.06 26.33
CA GLU A 107 -2.22 1.05 27.33
C GLU A 107 -1.10 1.98 27.82
N ASN A 108 0.10 1.43 28.00
CA ASN A 108 1.25 2.17 28.53
C ASN A 108 2.28 2.54 27.44
N ARG A 109 1.92 2.44 26.15
CA ARG A 109 2.79 2.85 25.05
C ARG A 109 2.72 4.36 24.89
N SER A 110 3.89 4.99 24.86
CA SER A 110 4.04 6.42 24.59
C SER A 110 5.05 6.63 23.46
N PHE A 111 5.04 7.83 22.88
CA PHE A 111 6.03 8.28 21.93
C PHE A 111 6.45 9.71 22.26
N GLN A 112 7.65 10.10 21.84
CA GLN A 112 8.11 11.48 21.99
C GLN A 112 7.43 12.35 20.94
N GLY A 113 6.45 13.14 21.36
CA GLY A 113 5.66 14.00 20.49
C GLY A 113 5.79 15.49 20.82
N TYR A 114 5.34 16.33 19.88
CA TYR A 114 5.33 17.78 20.03
C TYR A 114 4.00 18.23 20.63
N HIS A 115 4.00 18.51 21.93
CA HIS A 115 2.81 18.98 22.65
C HIS A 115 2.38 20.39 22.21
N ARG A 116 1.08 20.58 22.05
CA ARG A 116 0.45 21.86 21.70
C ARG A 116 -0.39 22.37 22.87
N THR A 117 -0.65 23.67 22.89
CA THR A 117 -1.41 24.34 23.96
C THR A 117 -2.88 23.92 24.01
N ASP A 118 -3.40 23.35 22.93
CA ASP A 118 -4.76 22.80 22.82
C ASP A 118 -4.86 21.34 23.29
N GLY A 119 -3.76 20.74 23.77
CA GLY A 119 -3.70 19.36 24.25
C GLY A 119 -3.40 18.32 23.17
N ASN A 120 -3.39 18.70 21.89
CA ASN A 120 -3.00 17.79 20.81
C ASN A 120 -1.48 17.54 20.83
N VAL A 121 -1.07 16.38 20.31
CA VAL A 121 0.33 15.97 20.21
C VAL A 121 0.68 15.65 18.76
N GLY A 122 1.61 16.41 18.19
CA GLY A 122 2.09 16.22 16.82
C GLY A 122 3.21 15.17 16.73
N THR A 123 3.25 14.42 15.63
CA THR A 123 4.33 13.48 15.30
C THR A 123 5.49 14.13 14.56
N SER A 124 5.36 15.41 14.20
CA SER A 124 6.38 16.21 13.51
C SER A 124 6.17 17.70 13.81
N ASN A 125 7.23 18.50 13.68
CA ASN A 125 7.18 19.94 13.92
C ASN A 125 7.52 20.71 12.66
N TYR A 126 6.48 21.15 11.94
CA TYR A 126 6.62 21.90 10.69
C TYR A 126 6.33 23.39 10.90
N TRP A 127 7.04 24.23 10.16
CA TRP A 127 6.66 25.61 9.93
C TRP A 127 5.97 25.68 8.58
N LEU A 128 4.69 26.08 8.58
CA LEU A 128 3.92 26.28 7.36
C LEU A 128 3.78 27.78 7.12
N VAL A 129 4.22 28.23 5.96
CA VAL A 129 4.04 29.63 5.54
C VAL A 129 3.10 29.63 4.35
N ILE A 130 1.91 30.19 4.54
CA ILE A 130 0.83 30.16 3.56
C ILE A 130 0.55 31.60 3.11
N PRO A 131 0.69 31.93 1.82
CA PRO A 131 0.36 33.26 1.32
C PRO A 131 -1.16 33.38 1.22
N LEU A 132 -1.72 34.48 1.70
CA LEU A 132 -3.16 34.75 1.57
C LEU A 132 -3.57 35.21 0.17
N VAL A 133 -2.60 35.69 -0.63
CA VAL A 133 -2.79 36.14 -2.02
C VAL A 133 -1.61 35.71 -2.88
N PHE A 134 -1.86 35.47 -4.18
CA PHE A 134 -0.84 34.95 -5.09
C PHE A 134 0.37 35.88 -5.30
N CYS A 135 0.19 37.19 -5.16
CA CYS A 135 1.27 38.17 -5.34
C CYS A 135 2.44 37.94 -4.35
N GLU A 136 2.17 37.34 -3.19
CA GLU A 136 3.17 37.10 -2.15
C GLU A 136 4.04 35.86 -2.38
N ASN A 137 3.73 35.05 -3.39
CA ASN A 137 4.49 33.82 -3.68
C ASN A 137 5.99 34.09 -3.91
N ARG A 138 6.33 35.22 -4.52
CA ARG A 138 7.74 35.59 -4.75
C ARG A 138 8.45 35.93 -3.44
N ASN A 139 7.78 36.63 -2.53
CA ASN A 139 8.32 36.97 -1.22
C ASN A 139 8.53 35.71 -0.36
N LEU A 140 7.63 34.74 -0.46
CA LEU A 140 7.81 33.44 0.20
C LEU A 140 9.03 32.67 -0.29
N LYS A 141 9.33 32.69 -1.59
CA LYS A 141 10.55 32.06 -2.12
C LYS A 141 11.81 32.70 -1.54
N VAL A 142 11.83 34.02 -1.40
CA VAL A 142 12.95 34.75 -0.78
C VAL A 142 13.10 34.35 0.70
N LEU A 143 12.00 34.28 1.44
CA LEU A 143 12.00 33.83 2.84
C LEU A 143 12.47 32.37 2.97
N GLU A 144 11.97 31.49 2.11
CA GLU A 144 12.37 30.08 2.05
C GLU A 144 13.87 29.94 1.80
N GLU A 145 14.44 30.66 0.82
CA GLU A 145 15.87 30.63 0.52
C GLU A 145 16.71 31.16 1.69
N ALA A 146 16.28 32.28 2.30
CA ALA A 146 16.95 32.90 3.44
C ALA A 146 16.98 32.02 4.69
N LEU A 147 16.00 31.13 4.85
CA LEU A 147 15.94 30.18 5.96
C LEU A 147 16.63 28.86 5.60
N THR A 148 16.28 28.25 4.47
CA THR A 148 16.74 26.91 4.13
C THR A 148 18.23 26.85 3.82
N THR A 149 18.82 27.89 3.23
CA THR A 149 20.25 27.90 2.87
C THR A 149 21.16 27.93 4.10
N PRO A 150 21.05 28.89 5.04
CA PRO A 150 21.90 28.90 6.24
C PRO A 150 21.65 27.71 7.17
N LEU A 151 20.42 27.17 7.19
CA LEU A 151 20.07 26.03 8.04
C LEU A 151 20.47 24.67 7.44
N GLY A 152 20.96 24.62 6.20
CA GLY A 152 21.39 23.40 5.52
C GLY A 152 20.26 22.53 4.94
N TYR A 153 19.07 23.12 4.74
CA TYR A 153 17.89 22.46 4.14
C TYR A 153 17.67 22.84 2.68
N SER A 154 18.49 23.74 2.12
CA SER A 154 18.37 24.14 0.73
C SER A 154 18.57 22.91 -0.18
N ARG A 155 17.67 22.75 -1.15
CA ARG A 155 17.85 21.77 -2.21
C ARG A 155 18.78 22.42 -3.23
N GLY A 156 19.87 21.74 -3.58
CA GLY A 156 20.73 22.21 -4.66
C GLY A 156 19.89 22.47 -5.92
N ASN A 157 20.24 23.54 -6.63
CA ASN A 157 19.57 23.90 -7.86
C ASN A 157 20.27 23.19 -9.02
N ALA A 158 19.74 22.03 -9.42
CA ALA A 158 20.29 21.26 -10.53
C ALA A 158 20.45 22.10 -11.82
N TYR A 159 19.58 23.10 -12.04
CA TYR A 159 19.69 24.02 -13.17
C TYR A 159 20.87 25.00 -13.04
N HIS A 160 21.21 25.42 -11.82
CA HIS A 160 22.39 26.25 -11.59
C HIS A 160 23.67 25.49 -11.96
N ASP A 161 23.76 24.21 -11.59
CA ASP A 161 24.90 23.36 -11.92
C ASP A 161 24.97 23.09 -13.44
N GLN A 162 23.83 22.87 -14.10
CA GLN A 162 23.76 22.75 -15.57
C GLN A 162 24.26 24.01 -16.27
N VAL A 163 23.78 25.19 -15.86
CA VAL A 163 24.21 26.47 -16.45
C VAL A 163 25.69 26.71 -16.19
N SER A 164 26.18 26.40 -14.99
CA SER A 164 27.61 26.52 -14.66
C SER A 164 28.48 25.65 -15.57
N ASN A 165 28.07 24.41 -15.83
CA ASN A 165 28.76 23.49 -16.75
C ASN A 165 28.75 24.00 -18.20
N LEU A 166 27.61 24.54 -18.67
CA LEU A 166 27.51 25.12 -20.01
C LEU A 166 28.40 26.37 -20.16
N VAL A 167 28.44 27.23 -19.13
CA VAL A 167 29.33 28.38 -19.08
C VAL A 167 30.79 27.94 -19.11
N GLU A 168 31.15 26.88 -18.40
CA GLU A 168 32.50 26.32 -18.42
C GLU A 168 32.88 25.76 -19.81
N LEU A 169 31.97 25.01 -20.46
CA LEU A 169 32.16 24.50 -21.82
C LEU A 169 32.34 25.64 -22.83
N TYR A 170 31.55 26.71 -22.70
CA TYR A 170 31.68 27.90 -23.53
C TYR A 170 33.03 28.59 -23.32
N ASN A 171 33.44 28.80 -22.06
CA ASN A 171 34.72 29.44 -21.73
C ASN A 171 35.93 28.61 -22.16
N LYS A 172 35.80 27.29 -22.27
CA LYS A 172 36.81 26.37 -22.81
C LYS A 172 36.87 26.34 -24.34
N GLY A 173 36.05 27.14 -25.04
CA GLY A 173 36.01 27.22 -26.49
C GLY A 173 35.28 26.05 -27.16
N GLY A 174 34.33 25.41 -26.47
CA GLY A 174 33.49 24.36 -27.05
C GLY A 174 32.72 24.86 -28.28
N ASN A 175 32.65 24.04 -29.33
CA ASN A 175 31.87 24.39 -30.52
C ASN A 175 30.36 24.32 -30.23
N ILE A 176 29.54 24.82 -31.17
CA ILE A 176 28.07 24.83 -31.04
C ILE A 176 27.50 23.42 -30.81
N ASP A 177 28.04 22.40 -31.47
CA ASP A 177 27.57 21.01 -31.31
C ASP A 177 27.86 20.47 -29.91
N ALA A 178 28.99 20.84 -29.29
CA ALA A 178 29.33 20.43 -27.94
C ALA A 178 28.42 21.07 -26.88
N LEU A 179 27.93 22.29 -27.12
CA LEU A 179 26.96 22.96 -26.25
C LEU A 179 25.56 22.37 -26.38
N LEU A 180 25.12 22.05 -27.61
CA LEU A 180 23.81 21.46 -27.88
C LEU A 180 23.69 20.01 -27.39
N ASN A 181 24.79 19.26 -27.38
CA ASN A 181 24.83 17.88 -26.92
C ASN A 181 25.36 17.72 -25.48
N GLY A 182 25.52 18.82 -24.75
CA GLY A 182 25.96 18.79 -23.36
C GLY A 182 24.98 17.97 -22.49
N PRO A 183 25.46 17.17 -21.52
CA PRO A 183 24.61 16.37 -20.67
C PRO A 183 23.75 17.28 -19.77
N LEU A 184 22.48 17.49 -20.16
CA LEU A 184 21.48 18.25 -19.39
C LEU A 184 20.84 17.44 -18.27
N TYR A 185 21.26 16.20 -18.03
CA TYR A 185 20.74 15.37 -16.96
C TYR A 185 21.82 15.16 -15.90
N VAL A 186 21.61 15.83 -14.77
CA VAL A 186 22.32 15.53 -13.53
C VAL A 186 21.22 15.30 -12.51
N GLU A 187 21.11 14.06 -12.01
CA GLU A 187 20.37 13.82 -10.77
C GLU A 187 20.88 14.80 -9.73
N ASN A 188 19.97 15.36 -8.93
CA ASN A 188 20.28 16.38 -7.94
C ASN A 188 21.17 15.73 -6.84
N THR A 189 22.47 15.67 -7.09
CA THR A 189 23.52 15.10 -6.24
C THR A 189 24.13 16.17 -5.36
N ALA A 190 23.36 17.24 -5.11
CA ALA A 190 23.75 18.29 -4.19
C ALA A 190 24.22 17.63 -2.88
N PRO A 191 25.49 17.86 -2.46
CA PRO A 191 26.01 17.25 -1.26
C PRO A 191 25.09 17.61 -0.11
N LYS A 192 24.68 16.62 0.69
CA LYS A 192 23.83 16.85 1.87
C LYS A 192 24.54 17.88 2.74
N GLN A 193 24.03 19.11 2.73
CA GLN A 193 24.55 20.17 3.58
C GLN A 193 24.38 19.74 5.04
N LYS A 194 25.32 20.14 5.90
CA LYS A 194 25.23 19.86 7.34
C LYS A 194 24.04 20.64 7.90
N ARG A 195 22.92 19.95 8.10
CA ARG A 195 21.72 20.53 8.69
C ARG A 195 22.02 20.96 10.12
N ILE A 196 21.51 22.14 10.50
CA ILE A 196 21.63 22.65 11.87
C ILE A 196 20.76 21.84 12.82
N PHE A 197 19.60 21.36 12.36
CA PHE A 197 18.72 20.47 13.12
C PHE A 197 18.61 19.11 12.40
N PRO A 198 18.43 18.00 13.14
CA PRO A 198 18.30 16.66 12.57
C PRO A 198 17.12 16.54 11.58
#